data_AF-A0A6P0ST47-F1
#
_entry.id   AF-A0A6P0ST47-F1
#
_cell.length_a   1.000
_cell.length_b   1.000
_cell.length_c   1.000
_cell.angle_alpha   90.00
_cell.angle_beta   90.00
_cell.angle_gamma   90.00
#
_symmetry.space_group_name_H-M   'P 1'
#
loop_
_entity.id
_entity.type
_entity.pdbx_description
1 polymer ?
#
loop_
_entity_poly.entity_id
_entity_poly.type
_entity_poly.pdbx_seq_one_letter_code
_entity_poly.pdbx_strand_id
1 'polypeptide(L)' 'TTEDFQHRYAQRAGIEGTLAQGIKAFGLRRCRYIGLTKTHLQHIITACAMNIVRLVNWWLGVPFAATRCSRFAALAPTG' A
#
# COMPACT_ATOMS: atom_id res chain seq x y z
N THR A 1 12.38 20.67 6.68
CA THR A 1 11.75 19.99 5.54
C THR A 1 10.65 20.88 4.99
N THR A 2 10.80 21.42 3.78
CA THR A 2 9.81 22.34 3.19
C THR A 2 8.42 21.68 3.09
N GLU A 3 7.36 22.36 3.50
CA GLU A 3 5.99 21.82 3.56
C GLU A 3 5.50 21.31 2.20
N ASP A 4 5.87 22.00 1.11
CA ASP A 4 5.58 21.59 -0.27
C ASP A 4 6.15 20.21 -0.62
N PHE A 5 7.34 19.90 -0.10
CA PHE A 5 7.96 18.59 -0.31
C PHE A 5 7.18 17.48 0.39
N GLN A 6 6.72 17.74 1.62
CA GLN A 6 5.94 16.76 2.39
C GLN A 6 4.61 16.48 1.73
N HIS A 7 3.90 17.51 1.26
CA HIS A 7 2.62 17.36 0.58
C HIS A 7 2.75 16.52 -0.72
N ARG A 8 3.78 16.79 -1.53
CA ARG A 8 4.09 15.99 -2.72
C ARG A 8 4.48 14.55 -2.39
N TYR A 9 5.22 14.35 -1.31
CA TYR A 9 5.67 13.02 -0.90
C TYR A 9 4.54 12.18 -0.29
N ALA A 10 3.59 12.79 0.42
CA ALA A 10 2.44 12.11 1.01
C ALA A 10 1.60 11.34 -0.02
N GLN A 11 1.40 11.91 -1.22
CA GLN A 11 0.71 11.23 -2.32
C GLN A 11 1.46 9.96 -2.76
N ARG A 12 2.80 10.01 -2.84
CA ARG A 12 3.63 8.86 -3.22
C ARG A 12 3.63 7.78 -2.14
N ALA A 13 3.74 8.18 -0.87
CA ALA A 13 3.68 7.25 0.26
C ALA A 13 2.34 6.47 0.27
N GLY A 14 1.23 7.10 -0.10
CA GLY A 14 -0.07 6.43 -0.24
C GLY A 14 -0.08 5.33 -1.32
N ILE A 15 0.56 5.58 -2.47
CA ILE A 15 0.68 4.60 -3.57
C ILE A 15 1.58 3.44 -3.14
N GLU A 16 2.71 3.72 -2.51
CA GLU A 16 3.65 2.70 -2.02
C GLU A 16 3.00 1.78 -0.98
N GLY A 17 2.23 2.34 -0.05
CA GLY A 17 1.48 1.56 0.94
C GLY A 17 0.44 0.62 0.30
N THR A 18 -0.27 1.12 -0.72
CA THR A 18 -1.23 0.32 -1.48
C THR A 18 -0.55 -0.83 -2.23
N LEU A 19 0.58 -0.54 -2.90
CA LEU A 19 1.35 -1.56 -3.59
C LEU A 19 1.90 -2.62 -2.61
N ALA A 20 2.40 -2.19 -1.45
CA ALA A 20 2.87 -3.09 -0.42
C ALA A 20 1.76 -4.01 0.11
N GLN A 21 0.54 -3.49 0.32
CA GLN A 21 -0.62 -4.32 0.68
C GLN A 21 -0.94 -5.34 -0.41
N GLY A 22 -0.99 -4.92 -1.68
CA GLY A 22 -1.26 -5.81 -2.81
C GLY A 22 -0.22 -6.92 -2.94
N ILE A 23 1.06 -6.62 -2.75
CA ILE A 23 2.15 -7.60 -2.83
C ILE A 23 2.11 -8.57 -1.65
N LYS A 24 2.01 -8.05 -0.41
CA LYS A 24 2.15 -8.86 0.81
C LYS A 24 0.91 -9.65 1.16
N ALA A 25 -0.27 -9.04 1.03
CA ALA A 25 -1.54 -9.66 1.44
C ALA A 25 -2.25 -10.39 0.29
N PHE A 26 -2.08 -9.93 -0.95
CA PHE A 26 -2.82 -10.46 -2.11
C PHE A 26 -1.96 -11.11 -3.19
N GLY A 27 -0.63 -11.20 -2.99
CA GLY A 27 0.26 -11.91 -3.90
C GLY A 27 0.35 -11.30 -5.31
N LEU A 28 0.19 -9.97 -5.44
CA LEU A 28 0.06 -9.26 -6.72
C LEU A 28 1.21 -9.54 -7.73
N ARG A 29 2.39 -9.96 -7.27
CA ARG A 29 3.54 -10.29 -8.14
C ARG A 29 3.42 -11.62 -8.88
N ARG A 30 2.45 -12.47 -8.53
CA ARG A 30 2.30 -13.80 -9.13
C ARG A 30 0.92 -13.97 -9.74
N CYS A 31 0.87 -14.05 -11.06
CA CYS A 31 -0.29 -14.53 -11.80
C CYS A 31 -0.01 -15.95 -12.29
N ARG A 32 -0.86 -16.92 -11.94
CA ARG A 32 -0.73 -18.31 -12.41
C ARG A 32 -1.43 -18.53 -13.76
N TYR A 33 -2.22 -17.56 -14.20
CA TYR A 33 -2.95 -17.65 -15.47
C TYR A 33 -2.06 -17.30 -16.66
N ILE A 34 -2.28 -18.02 -17.75
CA ILE A 34 -1.62 -17.79 -19.03
C ILE A 34 -2.53 -16.90 -19.88
N GLY A 35 -1.96 -15.82 -20.42
CA GLY A 35 -2.65 -14.85 -21.29
C GLY A 35 -3.10 -13.57 -20.57
N LEU A 36 -3.02 -12.45 -21.28
CA LEU A 36 -3.27 -11.10 -20.73
C LEU A 36 -4.68 -10.92 -20.20
N THR A 37 -5.70 -11.47 -20.86
CA THR A 37 -7.10 -11.32 -20.43
C THR A 37 -7.35 -11.89 -19.04
N LYS A 38 -6.80 -13.08 -18.76
CA LYS A 38 -6.95 -13.74 -17.45
C LYS A 38 -6.14 -13.03 -16.37
N THR A 39 -4.94 -12.57 -16.70
CA THR A 39 -4.11 -11.74 -15.80
C THR A 39 -4.80 -10.41 -15.45
N HIS A 40 -5.40 -9.75 -16.44
CA HIS A 40 -6.16 -8.52 -16.23
C HIS A 40 -7.34 -8.74 -15.28
N LEU A 41 -8.11 -9.81 -15.49
CA LEU A 41 -9.20 -10.18 -14.58
C LEU A 41 -8.69 -10.43 -13.15
N GLN A 42 -7.57 -11.16 -12.99
CA GLN A 42 -6.96 -11.36 -11.67
C GLN A 42 -6.60 -10.03 -11.00
N HIS A 43 -6.03 -9.08 -11.74
CA HIS A 43 -5.68 -7.77 -11.21
C HIS A 43 -6.90 -6.95 -10.79
N ILE A 44 -7.98 -6.95 -11.59
CA ILE A 44 -9.24 -6.28 -11.22
C ILE A 44 -9.80 -6.87 -9.93
N ILE A 45 -9.93 -8.20 -9.86
CA ILE A 45 -10.47 -8.88 -8.67
C ILE A 45 -9.60 -8.58 -7.45
N THR A 46 -8.28 -8.56 -7.60
CA THR A 46 -7.34 -8.21 -6.52
C THR A 46 -7.55 -6.77 -6.05
N ALA A 47 -7.71 -5.81 -6.96
CA ALA A 47 -7.97 -4.43 -6.62
C ALA A 47 -9.33 -4.26 -5.89
N CYS A 48 -10.36 -4.97 -6.33
CA CYS A 48 -11.66 -5.02 -5.65
C CYS A 48 -11.51 -5.57 -4.22
N ALA A 49 -10.81 -6.70 -4.05
CA ALA A 49 -10.60 -7.31 -2.75
C ALA A 49 -9.82 -6.38 -1.79
N MET A 50 -8.81 -5.66 -2.30
CA MET A 50 -8.09 -4.65 -1.53
C MET A 50 -9.01 -3.53 -1.04
N ASN A 51 -9.90 -3.02 -1.89
CA ASN A 51 -10.87 -1.99 -1.51
C ASN A 51 -11.85 -2.50 -0.44
N ILE A 52 -12.34 -3.73 -0.57
CA ILE A 52 -13.23 -4.35 0.44
C ILE A 52 -12.52 -4.45 1.79
N VAL A 53 -11.28 -4.95 1.83
CA VAL A 53 -10.51 -5.05 3.09
C VAL A 53 -10.28 -3.67 3.71
N ARG A 54 -10.00 -2.64 2.90
CA ARG A 54 -9.84 -1.26 3.41
C ARG A 54 -11.15 -0.71 3.98
N LEU A 55 -12.28 -0.98 3.32
CA LEU A 55 -13.60 -0.58 3.80
C LEU A 55 -13.95 -1.26 5.13
N VAL A 56 -13.71 -2.56 5.24
CA VAL A 56 -13.92 -3.32 6.48
C VAL A 56 -13.04 -2.79 7.61
N ASN A 57 -11.76 -2.54 7.35
CA ASN A 57 -10.84 -1.97 8.33
C ASN A 57 -11.30 -0.59 8.80
N TRP A 58 -11.81 0.24 7.88
CA TRP A 58 -12.37 1.55 8.20
C TRP A 58 -13.61 1.42 9.10
N TRP A 59 -14.54 0.51 8.76
CA TRP A 59 -15.72 0.25 9.59
C TRP A 59 -15.34 -0.19 11.00
N LEU A 60 -14.37 -1.11 11.12
CA LEU A 60 -13.91 -1.65 12.39
C LEU A 60 -12.98 -0.70 13.17
N GLY A 61 -12.69 0.49 12.63
CA GLY A 61 -11.77 1.44 13.27
C GLY A 61 -10.34 0.93 13.39
N VAL A 62 -9.92 -0.03 12.54
CA VAL A 62 -8.57 -0.57 12.54
C VAL A 62 -7.60 0.54 12.12
N PRO A 63 -6.59 0.89 12.94
CA PRO A 63 -5.65 1.95 12.60
C PRO A 63 -4.83 1.56 11.36
N PHE A 64 -4.46 2.55 10.55
CA PHE A 64 -3.52 2.34 9.46
C PHE A 64 -2.19 1.81 9.99
N ALA A 65 -1.59 0.88 9.25
CA ALA A 65 -0.28 0.33 9.62
C ALA A 65 0.75 1.45 9.75
N ALA A 66 1.40 1.54 10.90
CA ALA A 66 2.45 2.53 11.13
C ALA A 66 3.62 2.30 10.17
N THR A 67 4.12 3.37 9.56
CA THR A 67 5.35 3.33 8.76
C THR A 67 6.48 2.82 9.63
N ARG A 68 7.09 1.69 9.25
CA ARG A 68 8.24 1.15 9.99
C ARG A 68 9.40 2.13 9.87
N CYS A 69 9.79 2.75 10.98
CA CYS A 69 11.04 3.50 11.06
C CYS A 69 12.24 2.54 10.90
N SER A 70 13.11 2.83 9.93
CA SER A 70 14.37 2.11 9.79
C SER A 70 15.32 2.49 10.93
N ARG A 71 16.32 1.64 11.23
CA ARG A 71 17.33 1.96 12.27
C ARG A 71 18.10 3.25 11.95
N PHE A 72 18.32 3.53 10.67
CA PHE A 72 18.95 4.78 10.23
C PHE A 72 18.04 5.99 10.48
N ALA A 73 16.74 5.88 10.16
CA ALA A 73 15.78 6.94 10.44
C ALA A 73 15.62 7.22 11.94
N ALA A 74 15.80 6.21 12.80
CA ALA A 74 15.78 6.37 14.25
C ALA A 74 16.97 7.18 14.82
N LEU A 75 18.03 7.40 14.03
CA LEU A 75 19.18 8.23 14.39
C LEU A 75 19.00 9.70 13.97
N ALA A 76 17.86 10.06 13.37
CA ALA A 76 17.60 11.45 13.02
C ALA A 76 17.61 12.32 14.30
N PRO A 77 18.31 13.47 14.29
CA PRO A 77 18.36 14.33 15.45
C PRO A 77 16.93 14.77 15.82
N THR A 78 16.51 14.47 17.05
CA THR A 78 15.35 15.11 17.66
C THR A 78 15.70 16.59 17.83
N GLY A 79 15.08 17.43 16.99
CA GLY A 79 15.08 18.88 17.18
C GLY A 79 14.31 19.27 18.43
#